data_AF-A7RFX8-F1
#
_entry.id   AF-A7RFX8-F1
#
_cell.length_a   1.000
_cell.length_b   1.000
_cell.length_c   1.000
_cell.angle_alpha   90.00
_cell.angle_beta   90.00
_cell.angle_gamma   90.00
#
_symmetry.space_group_name_H-M   'P 1'
#
loop_
_entity.id
_entity.type
_entity.pdbx_description
1 polymer ?
#
loop_
_entity_poly.entity_id
_entity_poly.type
_entity_poly.pdbx_seq_one_letter_code
_entity_poly.pdbx_strand_id
1 'polypeptide(L)' 'CMSCKKNIAADAKRIEHQGQFWHATSECFHCAKCNKDMLGKQFLKTKNNIFCSVDCAKSY' A
#
# COMPACT_ATOMS: atom_id res chain seq x y z
N CYS A 1 -6.92 -4.40 6.22
CA CYS A 1 -5.81 -3.61 5.67
C CYS A 1 -4.55 -4.46 5.65
N MET A 2 -3.89 -4.61 4.50
CA MET A 2 -2.71 -5.47 4.39
C MET A 2 -1.49 -4.92 5.15
N SER A 3 -1.38 -3.60 5.31
CA SER A 3 -0.27 -2.96 6.03
C SER A 3 -0.47 -2.97 7.54
N CYS A 4 -1.53 -2.35 8.06
CA CYS A 4 -1.73 -2.21 9.52
C CYS A 4 -2.50 -3.37 10.18
N LYS A 5 -2.95 -4.38 9.41
CA LYS A 5 -3.75 -5.54 9.85
C LYS A 5 -5.10 -5.22 10.52
N LYS A 6 -5.51 -3.95 10.56
CA LYS A 6 -6.82 -3.53 11.05
C LYS A 6 -7.91 -3.73 10.00
N ASN A 7 -9.16 -3.83 10.47
CA ASN A 7 -10.33 -3.84 9.62
C ASN A 7 -10.49 -2.49 8.91
N ILE A 8 -11.01 -2.53 7.69
CA ILE A 8 -11.39 -1.33 6.93
C ILE A 8 -12.91 -1.28 6.97
N ALA A 9 -13.48 -0.21 7.50
CA ALA A 9 -14.93 -0.04 7.55
C ALA A 9 -15.52 -0.03 6.14
N ALA A 10 -16.74 -0.55 5.98
CA ALA A 10 -17.35 -0.76 4.65
C ALA A 10 -17.57 0.55 3.89
N ASP A 11 -17.84 1.62 4.63
CA ASP A 11 -18.06 3.01 4.19
C ASP A 11 -16.76 3.82 4.06
N ALA A 12 -15.64 3.34 4.60
CA ALA A 12 -14.36 4.03 4.53
C ALA A 12 -13.74 3.94 3.12
N LYS A 13 -13.07 5.03 2.70
CA LYS A 13 -12.24 5.01 1.50
C LYS A 13 -11.12 3.97 1.64
N ARG A 14 -11.03 3.10 0.65
CA ARG A 14 -10.07 1.99 0.62
C ARG A 14 -9.44 1.86 -0.75
N ILE A 15 -8.22 1.35 -0.78
CA ILE A 15 -7.56 0.93 -2.00
C ILE A 15 -7.74 -0.58 -2.13
N GLU A 16 -8.16 -1.02 -3.29
CA GLU A 16 -8.28 -2.43 -3.66
C GLU A 16 -7.33 -2.74 -4.81
N HIS A 17 -6.54 -3.79 -4.68
CA HIS A 17 -5.69 -4.28 -5.76
C HIS A 17 -5.47 -5.79 -5.62
N GLN A 18 -5.80 -6.57 -6.65
CA GLN A 18 -5.63 -8.04 -6.66
C GLN A 18 -6.24 -8.74 -5.43
N GLY A 19 -7.44 -8.33 -5.00
CA GLY A 19 -8.12 -8.88 -3.82
C GLY A 19 -7.51 -8.50 -2.47
N GLN A 20 -6.49 -7.64 -2.47
CA GLN A 20 -5.91 -7.05 -1.27
C GLN A 20 -6.46 -5.65 -1.03
N PHE A 21 -6.60 -5.29 0.24
CA PHE A 21 -7.22 -4.04 0.66
C PHE A 21 -6.31 -3.24 1.60
N TRP A 22 -6.23 -1.94 1.38
CA TRP A 22 -5.52 -0.99 2.24
C TRP A 22 -6.43 0.19 2.59
N HIS A 23 -6.20 0.82 3.74
CA HIS A 23 -6.81 2.13 3.98
C HIS A 23 -6.26 3.13 2.95
N ALA A 24 -7.12 4.01 2.44
CA ALA A 24 -6.72 5.11 1.56
C ALA A 24 -6.04 6.24 2.37
N THR A 25 -5.01 5.89 3.13
CA THR A 25 -4.23 6.79 3.99
C THR A 25 -2.74 6.57 3.72
N SER A 26 -1.93 7.61 3.90
CA SER A 26 -0.47 7.53 3.75
C SER A 26 0.15 6.52 4.74
N GLU A 27 -0.44 6.35 5.92
CA GLU A 27 0.03 5.37 6.92
C GLU A 27 -0.16 3.91 6.50
N CYS A 28 -1.08 3.62 5.58
CA CYS A 28 -1.37 2.26 5.16
C CYS A 28 -0.98 1.99 3.70
N PHE A 29 -1.01 3.02 2.86
CA PHE A 29 -0.72 2.94 1.44
C PHE A 29 0.55 3.72 1.08
N HIS A 30 1.68 3.29 1.64
CA HIS A 30 3.01 3.84 1.41
C HIS A 30 4.01 2.78 0.92
N CYS A 31 5.10 3.25 0.34
CA CYS A 31 6.24 2.42 -0.02
C CYS A 31 6.87 1.80 1.24
N ALA A 32 6.93 0.47 1.33
CA ALA A 32 7.48 -0.24 2.48
C ALA A 32 8.96 0.07 2.77
N LYS A 33 9.70 0.57 1.77
CA LYS A 33 11.13 0.91 1.91
C LYS A 33 11.38 2.34 2.37
N CYS A 34 10.67 3.31 1.79
CA CYS A 34 10.96 4.75 1.98
C CYS A 34 9.78 5.53 2.57
N ASN A 35 8.68 4.87 2.92
CA ASN A 35 7.46 5.46 3.48
C ASN A 35 6.80 6.53 2.60
N LYS A 36 7.14 6.57 1.31
CA LYS A 36 6.52 7.50 0.35
C LYS A 36 5.05 7.15 0.15
N ASP A 37 4.18 8.15 0.26
CA ASP A 37 2.75 8.04 -0.03
C ASP A 37 2.51 7.65 -1.50
N MET A 38 1.70 6.60 -1.71
CA MET A 38 1.36 6.02 -3.01
C MET A 38 -0.09 6.29 -3.45
N LEU A 39 -0.87 7.08 -2.71
CA LEU A 39 -2.23 7.44 -3.06
C LEU A 39 -2.25 8.19 -4.39
N GLY A 40 -3.02 7.67 -5.35
CA GLY A 40 -3.15 8.22 -6.70
C GLY A 40 -1.89 8.12 -7.56
N LYS A 41 -0.86 7.37 -7.13
CA LYS A 41 0.40 7.20 -7.86
C LYS A 41 0.54 5.76 -8.33
N GLN A 42 1.35 5.56 -9.38
CA GLN A 42 1.75 4.21 -9.78
C GLN A 42 2.61 3.57 -8.70
N PHE A 43 2.37 2.30 -8.44
CA PHE A 43 3.07 1.51 -7.43
C PHE A 43 3.36 0.11 -7.95
N LEU A 44 4.35 -0.53 -7.35
CA LEU A 44 4.67 -1.93 -7.56
C LEU A 44 4.22 -2.73 -6.34
N LYS A 45 3.50 -3.83 -6.57
CA LYS A 45 3.05 -4.72 -5.52
C LYS A 45 3.86 -6.02 -5.57
N THR A 46 4.55 -6.32 -4.48
CA THR A 46 5.32 -7.57 -4.33
C THR A 46 4.86 -8.29 -3.07
N LYS A 47 4.26 -9.47 -3.24
CA LYS A 47 3.66 -10.28 -2.16
C LYS A 47 2.62 -9.48 -1.35
N ASN A 48 3.02 -8.92 -0.21
CA ASN A 48 2.18 -8.16 0.72
C ASN A 48 2.62 -6.69 0.87
N ASN A 49 3.69 -6.30 0.20
CA ASN A 49 4.28 -4.98 0.28
C ASN A 49 4.09 -4.21 -1.02
N ILE A 50 4.07 -2.89 -0.88
CA ILE A 50 3.92 -1.93 -1.97
C ILE A 50 5.16 -1.04 -2.01
N PHE A 51 5.60 -0.72 -3.22
CA PHE A 51 6.84 0.00 -3.48
C PHE A 51 6.63 1.11 -4.49
N CYS A 52 7.32 2.24 -4.32
CA CYS A 52 7.22 3.37 -5.24
C CYS A 52 8.03 3.19 -6.52
N SER A 53 9.04 2.32 -6.51
CA SER A 53 9.92 2.07 -7.65
C SER A 53 10.53 0.68 -7.56
N VAL A 54 11.09 0.21 -8.68
CA VAL A 54 11.80 -1.08 -8.75
C VAL A 54 13.00 -1.07 -7.80
N ASP A 55 13.70 0.05 -7.66
CA ASP A 55 14.82 0.20 -6.74
C ASP A 55 14.38 -0.04 -5.29
N CYS A 56 13.27 0.57 -4.87
CA CYS A 56 12.73 0.33 -3.52
C CYS A 56 12.32 -1.13 -3.31
N ALA A 57 11.79 -1.79 -4.34
CA ALA A 57 11.42 -3.21 -4.26
C ALA A 57 12.64 -4.14 -4.23
N LYS A 58 13.73 -3.80 -4.92
CA LYS A 58 14.98 -4.58 -4.95
C LYS A 58 15.84 -4.38 -3.70
N SER A 59 15.76 -3.22 -3.07
CA SER A 59 16.56 -2.85 -1.88
C SER A 59 15.85 -3.07 -0.54
N TYR A 60 14.69 -3.75 -0.53
CA TYR A 60 13.91 -4.08 0.66
C TYR A 60 14.11 -5.55 1.05
#